data_AF-A0A349N929-F1
#
_entry.id   AF-A0A349N929-F1
#
_cell.length_a   1.000
_cell.length_b   1.000
_cell.length_c   1.000
_cell.angle_alpha   90.00
_cell.angle_beta   90.00
_cell.angle_gamma   90.00
#
_symmetry.space_group_name_H-M   'P 1'
#
loop_
_entity.id
_entity.type
_entity.pdbx_description
1 polymer ?
#
loop_
_entity_poly.entity_id
_entity_poly.type
_entity_poly.pdbx_seq_one_letter_code
_entity_poly.pdbx_strand_id
1 'polypeptide(L)'
;MPSLSAWKILKNSSEVFLIELLDMKENYVILHGQDRLKRLFIGHANMRFQLKHELRGKLIKLWERYLLTDGSKEKLASLFIATLSTFQLQLRGEFRLFEVTDPFRKYEAVCQFAMHEPFELAVFD
;
A
#
# COMPACT_ATOMS: atom_id res chain seq x y z
N MET A 1 -17.34 -25.51 2.46
CA MET A 1 -16.24 -25.32 1.48
C MET A 1 -16.49 -24.01 0.75
N PRO A 2 -15.48 -23.14 0.52
CA PRO A 2 -15.68 -21.98 -0.36
C PRO A 2 -15.99 -22.49 -1.77
N SER A 3 -17.06 -21.98 -2.38
CA SER A 3 -17.53 -22.36 -3.72
C SER A 3 -16.44 -22.17 -4.78
N LEU A 4 -16.54 -22.89 -5.90
CA LEU A 4 -15.67 -22.71 -7.08
C LEU A 4 -15.57 -21.23 -7.52
N SER A 5 -16.63 -20.44 -7.28
CA SER A 5 -16.67 -19.01 -7.56
C SER A 5 -15.68 -18.20 -6.73
N ALA A 6 -15.48 -18.51 -5.44
CA ALA A 6 -14.57 -17.78 -4.58
C ALA A 6 -13.11 -17.90 -5.04
N TRP A 7 -12.72 -19.08 -5.54
CA TRP A 7 -11.38 -19.28 -6.09
C TRP A 7 -11.16 -18.54 -7.42
N LYS A 8 -12.19 -18.50 -8.28
CA LYS A 8 -12.14 -17.71 -9.52
C LYS A 8 -11.99 -16.22 -9.24
N ILE A 9 -12.72 -15.70 -8.23
CA ILE A 9 -12.59 -14.31 -7.79
C ILE A 9 -11.16 -14.04 -7.31
N LEU A 10 -10.62 -14.90 -6.43
CA LEU A 10 -9.26 -14.72 -5.91
C LEU A 10 -8.20 -14.73 -7.01
N LYS A 11 -8.36 -15.58 -8.04
CA LYS A 11 -7.49 -15.55 -9.23
C LYS A 11 -7.64 -14.26 -10.02
N ASN A 12 -8.85 -13.78 -10.27
CA ASN A 12 -9.03 -12.52 -11.00
C ASN A 12 -8.49 -11.32 -10.20
N SER A 13 -8.55 -11.39 -8.87
CA SER A 13 -7.99 -10.37 -7.99
C SER A 13 -6.47 -10.27 -8.06
N SER A 14 -5.74 -11.32 -8.49
CA SER A 14 -4.26 -11.28 -8.53
C SER A 14 -3.70 -10.31 -9.56
N GLU A 15 -4.50 -9.84 -10.51
CA GLU A 15 -4.07 -8.86 -11.51
C GLU A 15 -4.35 -7.41 -11.09
N VAL A 16 -5.30 -7.22 -10.17
CA VAL A 16 -5.82 -5.91 -9.74
C VAL A 16 -5.31 -5.52 -8.35
N PHE A 17 -5.21 -6.49 -7.43
CA PHE A 17 -4.83 -6.33 -6.03
C PHE A 17 -3.53 -7.05 -5.71
N LEU A 18 -2.55 -6.96 -6.62
CA LEU A 18 -1.31 -7.73 -6.49
C LEU A 18 -0.49 -7.27 -5.28
N ILE A 19 -0.46 -5.97 -4.96
CA ILE A 19 0.31 -5.46 -3.80
C ILE A 19 -0.27 -6.02 -2.49
N GLU A 20 -1.59 -6.02 -2.35
CA GLU A 20 -2.32 -6.58 -1.21
C GLU A 20 -2.07 -8.08 -1.11
N LEU A 21 -2.18 -8.81 -2.22
CA LEU A 21 -2.05 -10.27 -2.20
C LEU A 21 -0.60 -10.71 -1.95
N LEU A 22 0.40 -9.94 -2.39
CA LEU A 22 1.80 -10.16 -2.02
C LEU A 22 2.02 -9.90 -0.53
N ASP A 23 1.49 -8.78 -0.01
CA ASP A 23 1.57 -8.45 1.42
C ASP A 23 0.88 -9.51 2.30
N MET A 24 -0.27 -10.02 1.85
CA MET A 24 -0.94 -11.15 2.49
C MET A 24 -0.08 -12.41 2.45
N LYS A 25 0.57 -12.74 1.32
CA LYS A 25 1.44 -13.93 1.24
C LYS A 25 2.65 -13.86 2.18
N GLU A 26 3.09 -12.66 2.54
CA GLU A 26 4.18 -12.44 3.49
C GLU A 26 3.70 -12.48 4.95
N ASN A 27 2.44 -12.09 5.22
CA ASN A 27 1.95 -11.84 6.59
C ASN A 27 0.67 -12.62 6.99
N TYR A 28 0.31 -13.70 6.30
CA TYR A 28 -0.91 -14.46 6.59
C TYR A 28 -0.74 -15.57 7.64
N VAL A 29 -1.86 -15.91 8.29
CA VAL A 29 -2.03 -17.12 9.10
C VAL A 29 -3.23 -17.90 8.58
N ILE A 30 -3.11 -19.22 8.49
CA ILE A 30 -4.20 -20.09 8.07
C ILE A 30 -5.09 -20.35 9.30
N LEU A 31 -6.30 -19.82 9.28
CA LEU A 31 -7.26 -20.03 10.36
C LEU A 31 -7.98 -21.38 10.23
N HIS A 32 -8.27 -21.82 9.00
CA HIS A 32 -8.94 -23.08 8.72
C HIS A 32 -8.80 -23.49 7.25
N GLY A 33 -8.76 -24.81 7.01
CA GLY A 33 -8.79 -25.39 5.66
C GLY A 33 -7.45 -25.37 4.91
N GLN A 34 -7.51 -25.57 3.59
CA GLN A 34 -6.34 -25.67 2.73
C GLN A 34 -5.74 -24.30 2.41
N ASP A 35 -4.40 -24.23 2.39
CA ASP A 35 -3.65 -23.05 1.96
C ASP A 35 -3.72 -22.86 0.43
N ARG A 36 -4.70 -22.06 0.00
CA ARG A 36 -4.88 -21.70 -1.41
C ARG A 36 -4.07 -20.46 -1.80
N LEU A 37 -3.72 -19.60 -0.84
CA LEU A 37 -2.98 -18.37 -1.09
C LEU A 37 -1.53 -18.68 -1.49
N LYS A 38 -0.92 -19.70 -0.88
CA LYS A 38 0.42 -20.19 -1.25
C LYS A 38 0.53 -20.57 -2.73
N ARG A 39 -0.51 -21.20 -3.27
CA ARG A 39 -0.57 -21.69 -4.67
C ARG A 39 -0.99 -20.62 -5.68
N LEU A 40 -1.39 -19.44 -5.22
CA LEU A 40 -1.75 -18.33 -6.10
C LEU A 40 -0.47 -17.74 -6.71
N PHE A 41 -0.37 -17.78 -8.04
CA PHE A 41 0.65 -17.05 -8.78
C PHE A 41 0.24 -15.57 -8.85
N ILE A 42 1.17 -14.68 -8.53
CA ILE A 42 0.97 -13.23 -8.58
C ILE A 42 2.14 -12.67 -9.40
N GLY A 43 1.85 -12.13 -10.57
CA GLY A 43 2.85 -11.50 -11.42
C GLY A 43 3.05 -10.03 -11.08
N HIS A 44 4.24 -9.49 -11.35
CA HIS A 44 4.56 -8.08 -11.09
C HIS A 44 4.25 -7.13 -12.25
N ALA A 45 3.75 -7.64 -13.38
CA ALA A 45 3.55 -6.85 -14.62
C ALA A 45 2.70 -5.59 -14.42
N ASN A 46 1.65 -5.66 -13.59
CA ASN A 46 0.73 -4.54 -13.34
C ASN A 46 1.09 -3.73 -12.09
N MET A 47 2.19 -4.03 -11.41
CA MET A 47 2.50 -3.47 -10.09
C MET A 47 2.69 -1.96 -10.12
N ARG A 48 3.46 -1.46 -11.09
CA ARG A 48 3.64 -0.02 -11.31
C ARG A 48 2.33 0.69 -11.61
N PHE A 49 1.43 0.05 -12.36
CA PHE A 49 0.14 0.61 -12.71
C PHE A 49 -0.77 0.71 -11.48
N GLN A 50 -0.91 -0.39 -10.72
CA GLN A 50 -1.69 -0.39 -9.49
C GLN A 50 -1.19 0.67 -8.51
N LEU A 51 0.13 0.74 -8.30
CA LEU A 51 0.74 1.70 -7.38
C LEU A 51 0.44 3.14 -7.76
N LYS A 52 0.59 3.50 -9.05
CA LYS A 52 0.24 4.83 -9.55
C LYS A 52 -1.24 5.15 -9.37
N HIS A 53 -2.12 4.19 -9.63
CA HIS A 53 -3.56 4.38 -9.45
C HIS A 53 -3.92 4.65 -7.99
N GLU A 54 -3.42 3.81 -7.08
CA GLU A 54 -3.64 3.90 -5.64
C GLU A 54 -3.09 5.19 -5.04
N LEU A 55 -1.87 5.59 -5.42
CA LEU A 55 -1.24 6.81 -4.92
C LEU A 55 -1.99 8.07 -5.38
N ARG A 56 -2.42 8.12 -6.65
CA ARG A 56 -3.24 9.25 -7.15
C ARG A 56 -4.56 9.37 -6.39
N GLY A 57 -5.25 8.26 -6.18
CA GLY A 57 -6.50 8.25 -5.42
C GLY A 57 -6.31 8.75 -3.98
N LYS A 58 -5.21 8.36 -3.33
CA LYS A 58 -4.87 8.84 -1.99
C LYS A 58 -4.49 10.32 -1.96
N LEU A 59 -3.77 10.81 -2.98
CA LEU A 59 -3.43 12.23 -3.10
C LEU A 59 -4.67 13.11 -3.20
N ILE A 60 -5.64 12.73 -4.04
CA ILE A 60 -6.92 13.45 -4.18
C ILE A 60 -7.65 13.51 -2.83
N LYS A 61 -7.76 12.37 -2.12
CA LYS A 61 -8.38 12.33 -0.79
C LYS A 61 -7.62 13.17 0.25
N LEU A 62 -6.30 13.21 0.17
CA LEU A 62 -5.48 14.03 1.05
C LEU A 62 -5.76 15.51 0.81
N TRP A 63 -5.90 15.93 -0.45
CA TRP A 63 -6.25 17.31 -0.82
C TRP A 63 -7.64 17.70 -0.31
N GLU A 64 -8.64 16.86 -0.53
CA GLU A 64 -10.00 17.08 -0.02
C GLU A 64 -9.99 17.30 1.50
N ARG A 65 -9.24 16.46 2.23
CA ARG A 65 -9.13 16.54 3.69
C ARG A 65 -8.30 17.74 4.14
N TYR A 66 -7.26 18.10 3.39
CA TYR A 66 -6.45 19.27 3.67
C TYR A 66 -7.30 20.54 3.66
N LEU A 67 -8.18 20.70 2.66
CA LEU A 67 -9.10 21.85 2.59
C LEU A 67 -10.02 21.95 3.82
N LEU A 68 -10.43 20.81 4.39
CA LEU A 68 -11.25 20.76 5.61
C LEU A 68 -10.49 21.12 6.89
N THR A 69 -9.16 21.24 6.84
CA THR A 69 -8.36 21.67 8.00
C THR A 69 -8.50 23.16 8.27
N ASP A 70 -8.90 23.95 7.27
CA ASP A 70 -9.07 25.40 7.37
C ASP A 70 -7.84 26.11 7.95
N GLY A 71 -6.64 25.62 7.61
CA GLY A 71 -5.36 26.17 8.08
C GLY A 71 -5.01 25.88 9.55
N SER A 72 -5.83 25.13 10.31
CA SER A 72 -5.48 24.73 11.68
C SER A 72 -4.31 23.76 11.70
N LYS A 73 -3.24 24.14 12.40
CA LYS A 73 -2.04 23.32 12.58
C LYS A 73 -2.35 21.99 13.27
N GLU A 74 -3.26 21.99 14.23
CA GLU A 74 -3.68 20.82 14.99
C GLU A 74 -4.43 19.81 14.10
N LYS A 75 -5.36 20.31 13.27
CA LYS A 75 -6.09 19.48 12.30
C LYS A 75 -5.15 18.95 11.22
N LEU A 76 -4.20 19.77 10.76
CA LEU A 76 -3.21 19.37 9.77
C LEU A 76 -2.28 18.26 10.31
N ALA A 77 -1.77 18.41 11.53
CA ALA A 77 -0.96 17.39 12.18
C ALA A 77 -1.74 16.06 12.34
N SER A 78 -3.01 16.15 12.74
CA SER A 78 -3.89 14.99 12.86
C SER A 78 -4.13 14.31 11.51
N LEU A 79 -4.30 15.09 10.43
CA LEU A 79 -4.43 14.59 9.07
C LEU A 79 -3.19 13.83 8.61
N PHE A 80 -1.99 14.38 8.83
CA PHE A 80 -0.74 13.72 8.47
C PHE A 80 -0.56 12.39 9.20
N ILE A 81 -0.79 12.36 10.51
CA ILE A 81 -0.68 11.14 11.33
C ILE A 81 -1.67 10.06 10.83
N ALA A 82 -2.92 10.44 10.59
CA ALA A 82 -3.94 9.51 10.09
C ALA A 82 -3.57 8.95 8.71
N THR A 83 -3.02 9.80 7.85
CA THR A 83 -2.67 9.47 6.47
C THR A 83 -1.49 8.50 6.38
N LEU A 84 -0.52 8.59 7.29
CA LEU A 84 0.70 7.76 7.25
C LEU A 84 0.40 6.25 7.22
N SER A 85 -0.60 5.82 7.98
CA SER A 85 -1.03 4.41 8.01
C SER A 85 -1.60 3.92 6.67
N THR A 86 -2.20 4.82 5.90
CA THR A 86 -2.89 4.47 4.65
C THR A 86 -1.95 4.22 3.49
N PHE A 87 -0.70 4.70 3.56
CA PHE A 87 0.31 4.56 2.52
C PHE A 87 1.23 3.34 2.69
N GLN A 88 1.12 2.61 3.79
CA GLN A 88 2.10 1.57 4.16
C GLN A 88 2.17 0.44 3.14
N LEU A 89 1.01 0.02 2.64
CA LEU A 89 0.95 -1.02 1.64
C LEU A 89 1.58 -0.54 0.31
N GLN A 90 1.39 0.73 -0.04
CA GLN A 90 1.98 1.32 -1.25
C GLN A 90 3.49 1.46 -1.12
N LEU A 91 4.00 1.86 0.05
CA LEU A 91 5.44 1.90 0.32
C LEU A 91 6.09 0.52 0.17
N ARG A 92 5.46 -0.53 0.71
CA ARG A 92 5.92 -1.92 0.46
C ARG A 92 5.85 -2.29 -1.02
N GLY A 93 4.85 -1.79 -1.74
CA GLY A 93 4.74 -1.94 -3.19
C GLY A 93 5.89 -1.28 -3.95
N GLU A 94 6.24 -0.04 -3.59
CA GLU A 94 7.41 0.69 -4.10
C GLU A 94 8.69 -0.13 -3.86
N PHE A 95 8.93 -0.59 -2.63
CA PHE A 95 10.16 -1.35 -2.31
C PHE A 95 10.31 -2.64 -3.10
N ARG A 96 9.21 -3.37 -3.32
CA ARG A 96 9.22 -4.56 -4.19
C ARG A 96 9.57 -4.22 -5.65
N LEU A 97 9.22 -3.03 -6.14
CA LEU A 97 9.63 -2.55 -7.47
C LEU A 97 11.10 -2.14 -7.55
N PHE A 98 11.69 -1.73 -6.42
CA PHE A 98 13.10 -1.37 -6.31
C PHE A 98 13.99 -2.54 -5.90
N GLU A 99 13.45 -3.76 -5.82
CA GLU A 99 14.16 -4.97 -5.39
C GLU A 99 14.78 -4.86 -3.98
N VAL A 100 14.22 -3.99 -3.13
CA VAL A 100 14.62 -3.86 -1.72
C VAL A 100 13.89 -4.94 -0.90
N THR A 101 14.63 -5.85 -0.27
CA THR A 101 14.08 -6.97 0.52
C THR A 101 13.71 -6.58 1.97
N ASP A 102 12.49 -6.92 2.40
CA ASP A 102 11.81 -6.60 3.70
C ASP A 102 12.42 -7.37 4.93
N PRO A 103 12.26 -6.96 6.21
CA PRO A 103 11.02 -6.47 6.84
C PRO A 103 11.18 -5.12 7.54
N PHE A 104 10.56 -4.06 7.04
CA PHE A 104 10.61 -2.76 7.71
C PHE A 104 9.44 -2.56 8.66
N ARG A 105 9.76 -2.11 9.88
CA ARG A 105 8.77 -1.45 10.73
C ARG A 105 8.24 -0.22 9.99
N LYS A 106 6.99 0.18 10.25
CA LYS A 106 6.33 1.36 9.62
C LYS A 106 7.25 2.59 9.55
N TYR A 107 8.06 2.80 10.59
CA TYR A 107 9.04 3.88 10.69
C TYR A 107 10.25 3.69 9.75
N GLU A 108 10.84 2.49 9.72
CA GLU A 108 12.02 2.19 8.90
C GLU A 108 11.73 2.28 7.40
N ALA A 109 10.50 1.90 7.00
CA ALA A 109 10.01 2.07 5.64
C ALA A 109 10.01 3.55 5.21
N VAL A 110 9.56 4.45 6.10
CA VAL A 110 9.54 5.89 5.79
C VAL A 110 10.95 6.45 5.66
N CYS A 111 11.87 6.05 6.55
CA CYS A 111 13.26 6.48 6.51
C CYS A 111 13.96 6.05 5.21
N GLN A 112 13.81 4.80 4.79
CA GLN A 112 14.41 4.34 3.54
C GLN A 112 13.80 5.00 2.31
N PHE A 113 12.49 5.19 2.28
CA PHE A 113 11.85 5.91 1.19
C PHE A 113 12.45 7.31 1.02
N ALA A 114 12.64 8.05 2.13
CA ALA A 114 13.27 9.37 2.12
C ALA A 114 14.74 9.37 1.64
N MET A 115 15.44 8.22 1.70
CA MET A 115 16.79 8.09 1.15
C MET A 115 16.81 7.90 -0.37
N HIS A 116 15.73 7.34 -0.95
CA HIS A 116 15.60 7.11 -2.38
C HIS A 116 14.96 8.28 -3.12
N GLU A 117 14.05 9.01 -2.45
CA GLU A 117 13.36 10.19 -2.98
C GLU A 117 13.48 11.34 -1.96
N PRO A 118 14.39 12.32 -2.18
CA PRO A 118 14.51 13.47 -1.29
C PRO A 118 13.23 14.32 -1.36
N PHE A 119 12.54 14.47 -0.23
CA PHE A 119 11.37 15.35 -0.12
C PHE A 119 11.80 16.81 -0.02
N GLU A 120 11.40 17.61 -1.00
CA GLU A 120 11.52 19.07 -0.92
C GLU A 120 10.42 19.62 0.00
N LEU A 121 10.78 19.97 1.24
CA LEU A 121 9.85 20.59 2.20
C LEU A 121 9.50 22.04 1.83
N ALA A 122 10.25 22.65 0.90
CA ALA A 122 10.06 24.02 0.42
C ALA A 122 8.69 24.27 -0.26
N VAL A 123 7.92 23.21 -0.53
CA VAL A 123 6.56 23.31 -1.11
C VAL A 123 5.51 23.74 -0.06
N PHE A 124 5.86 23.73 1.23
CA PHE A 124 4.93 24.06 2.33
C PHE A 124 5.27 25.37 3.07
N ASP A 125 6.27 26.13 2.61
CA ASP A 125 6.57 27.50 3.05
C ASP A 125 5.83 28.53 2.18
#